data_AF-A0A8T2YKM1-F1
#
_entry.id   AF-A0A8T2YKM1-F1
#
_cell.length_a   1.000
_cell.length_b   1.000
_cell.length_c   1.000
_cell.angle_alpha   90.00
_cell.angle_beta   90.00
_cell.angle_gamma   90.00
#
_symmetry.space_group_name_H-M   'P 1'
#
loop_
_entity.id
_entity.type
_entity.pdbx_description
1 polymer ?
#
loop_
_entity_poly.entity_id
_entity_poly.type
_entity_poly.pdbx_seq_one_letter_code
_entity_poly.pdbx_strand_id
1 'polypeptide(L)'
;MKSAFRNAYFFTVSLSRSLNPNTNPKLNLSPIFHKLPLLSTTTTYLSLPLLISRHRKAPGRSFSTTLTMSGGADSPSPSLDKQFEELRLKLEESGRLREKIRAVVLEIESTTRLLHSGLLLVHQSRPVPEVLEKAKAQVGVLKGLYNRLAEIILECPGQYYRYHGDWRSETQIVVSLLTLMHWLETGNLLMHTEAQEKLGLNSLEFGLDIEDYLIGVCFMSNEMVRAVFRFPKGYLTLTSCKFMEI
;
A
#
# COMPACT_ATOMS: atom_id res chain seq x y z
N MET A 1 20.15 -15.56 -30.97
CA MET A 1 19.74 -16.42 -29.85
C MET A 1 19.81 -15.62 -28.56
N LYS A 2 18.66 -15.53 -27.88
CA LYS A 2 18.41 -15.38 -26.43
C LYS A 2 19.49 -14.70 -25.56
N SER A 3 19.17 -13.48 -25.13
CA SER A 3 19.67 -12.86 -23.90
C SER A 3 18.98 -13.51 -22.69
N ALA A 4 19.76 -13.84 -21.65
CA ALA A 4 19.26 -14.22 -20.34
C ALA A 4 19.83 -13.24 -19.30
N PHE A 5 18.95 -12.41 -18.76
CA PHE A 5 19.20 -11.62 -17.56
C PHE A 5 19.32 -12.53 -16.34
N ARG A 6 20.37 -12.35 -15.55
CA ARG A 6 20.35 -12.65 -14.11
C ARG A 6 20.91 -11.45 -13.35
N ASN A 7 20.02 -10.89 -12.55
CA ASN A 7 20.20 -9.76 -11.67
C ASN A 7 20.94 -10.24 -10.41
N ALA A 8 22.10 -9.66 -10.10
CA ALA A 8 22.81 -9.90 -8.84
C ALA A 8 23.20 -8.53 -8.26
N TYR A 9 22.39 -8.05 -7.32
CA TYR A 9 22.70 -6.85 -6.55
C TYR A 9 23.72 -7.20 -5.47
N PHE A 10 24.96 -6.77 -5.68
CA PHE A 10 25.98 -6.64 -4.65
C PHE A 10 25.70 -5.37 -3.85
N PHE A 11 25.34 -5.52 -2.57
CA PHE A 11 25.30 -4.39 -1.63
C PHE A 11 26.58 -4.37 -0.80
N THR A 12 27.18 -3.18 -0.80
CA THR A 12 28.42 -2.76 -0.18
C THR A 12 28.40 -2.88 1.35
N VAL A 13 29.41 -3.55 1.93
CA VAL A 13 29.71 -3.46 3.36
C VAL A 13 30.85 -2.46 3.55
N SER A 14 30.53 -1.33 4.16
CA SER A 14 31.47 -0.30 4.57
C SER A 14 32.36 -0.79 5.72
N LEU A 15 33.65 -0.54 5.53
CA LEU A 15 34.78 -0.81 6.41
C LEU A 15 34.74 0.09 7.66
N SER A 16 34.49 -0.46 8.85
CA SER A 16 34.74 0.23 10.11
C SER A 16 36.10 -0.17 10.69
N ARG A 17 37.06 0.74 10.51
CA ARG A 17 38.40 0.75 11.09
C ARG A 17 38.31 1.26 12.54
N SER A 18 38.77 0.48 13.53
CA SER A 18 38.93 0.93 14.92
C SER A 18 40.36 0.63 15.37
N LEU A 19 41.04 1.67 15.88
CA LEU A 19 42.36 1.60 16.52
C LEU A 19 42.22 2.21 17.92
N ASN A 20 42.51 1.45 18.98
CA ASN A 20 43.17 1.98 20.19
C ASN A 20 43.81 0.83 21.01
N PRO A 21 45.02 0.99 21.59
CA PRO A 21 45.75 -0.09 22.26
C PRO A 21 45.76 0.00 23.81
N ASN A 22 45.94 -1.19 24.44
CA ASN A 22 46.45 -1.49 25.80
C ASN A 22 45.64 -1.02 27.03
N THR A 23 45.56 -1.69 28.21
CA THR A 23 46.37 -2.71 28.93
C THR A 23 45.48 -3.42 29.99
N ASN A 24 45.75 -4.70 30.28
CA ASN A 24 45.15 -5.61 31.31
C ASN A 24 45.70 -5.37 32.76
N PRO A 25 45.37 -6.14 33.86
CA PRO A 25 44.32 -7.16 34.16
C PRO A 25 43.74 -7.20 35.64
N LYS A 26 42.87 -8.22 35.92
CA LYS A 26 42.45 -8.90 37.20
C LYS A 26 41.24 -8.29 37.94
N LEU A 27 40.14 -9.01 38.22
CA LEU A 27 40.02 -10.14 39.16
C LEU A 27 38.89 -11.15 38.81
N ASN A 28 39.08 -12.39 39.27
CA ASN A 28 38.25 -13.60 39.13
C ASN A 28 36.96 -13.61 40.00
N LEU A 29 35.86 -14.19 39.52
CA LEU A 29 35.30 -15.50 39.97
C LEU A 29 34.03 -15.85 39.15
N SER A 30 33.74 -17.16 39.04
CA SER A 30 32.92 -17.83 38.02
C SER A 30 31.47 -18.18 38.50
N PRO A 31 30.69 -19.08 37.85
CA PRO A 31 29.54 -18.73 37.03
C PRO A 31 28.20 -19.30 37.54
N ILE A 32 27.07 -18.67 37.22
CA ILE A 32 25.74 -19.31 37.34
C ILE A 32 25.08 -19.34 35.97
N PHE A 33 24.98 -20.56 35.42
CA PHE A 33 24.24 -20.89 34.22
C PHE A 33 22.74 -20.89 34.51
N HIS A 34 22.00 -19.95 33.93
CA HIS A 34 20.60 -20.18 33.59
C HIS A 34 20.35 -19.75 32.14
N LYS A 35 19.91 -20.75 31.37
CA LYS A 35 19.63 -20.69 29.94
C LYS A 35 18.50 -19.71 29.66
N LEU A 36 18.79 -18.66 28.88
CA LEU A 36 17.78 -17.85 28.20
C LEU A 36 17.50 -18.48 26.82
N PRO A 37 16.24 -18.80 26.49
CA PRO A 37 15.90 -19.16 25.12
C PRO A 37 15.90 -17.91 24.24
N LEU A 38 16.79 -17.90 23.25
CA LEU A 38 16.68 -17.09 22.05
C LEU A 38 15.39 -17.53 21.33
N LEU A 39 14.37 -16.69 21.27
CA LEU A 39 13.23 -16.91 20.39
C LEU A 39 13.15 -15.77 19.38
N SER A 40 13.55 -16.12 18.15
CA SER A 40 13.41 -15.33 16.94
C SER A 40 11.97 -14.84 16.78
N THR A 41 11.76 -13.53 16.74
CA THR A 41 10.52 -12.93 16.24
C THR A 41 10.51 -13.03 14.71
N THR A 42 10.07 -14.17 14.19
CA THR A 42 9.54 -14.24 12.82
C THR A 42 8.11 -13.74 12.84
N THR A 43 7.89 -12.54 12.30
CA THR A 43 6.55 -12.00 12.05
C THR A 43 5.87 -12.89 11.01
N THR A 44 4.93 -13.71 11.47
CA THR A 44 4.02 -14.48 10.63
C THR A 44 3.04 -13.53 9.96
N TYR A 45 3.22 -13.29 8.66
CA TYR A 45 2.13 -12.81 7.82
C TYR A 45 1.11 -13.95 7.68
N LEU A 46 -0.16 -13.67 8.03
CA LEU A 46 -1.28 -14.55 7.69
C LEU A 46 -1.44 -14.56 6.17
N SER A 47 -0.83 -15.55 5.53
CA SER A 47 -1.15 -15.93 4.15
C SER A 47 -2.44 -16.75 4.18
N LEU A 48 -3.53 -16.18 3.65
CA LEU A 48 -4.73 -16.94 3.36
C LEU A 48 -4.40 -18.07 2.36
N PRO A 49 -4.83 -19.32 2.61
CA PRO A 49 -4.54 -20.41 1.69
C PRO A 49 -5.36 -20.27 0.41
N LEU A 50 -4.67 -20.19 -0.73
CA LEU A 50 -5.24 -20.37 -2.05
C LEU A 50 -5.84 -21.78 -2.12
N LEU A 51 -7.16 -21.87 -2.19
CA LEU A 51 -7.87 -23.12 -2.43
C LEU A 51 -7.51 -23.63 -3.84
N ILE A 52 -6.66 -24.65 -3.88
CA ILE A 52 -6.35 -25.46 -5.07
C ILE A 52 -7.64 -26.13 -5.51
N SER A 53 -8.29 -25.57 -6.55
CA SER A 53 -9.41 -26.22 -7.21
C SER A 53 -8.92 -27.16 -8.30
N ARG A 54 -9.36 -28.40 -8.13
CA ARG A 54 -8.99 -29.64 -8.79
C ARG A 54 -9.53 -29.69 -10.22
N HIS A 55 -8.70 -30.22 -11.13
CA HIS A 55 -9.02 -30.60 -12.50
C HIS A 55 -10.47 -31.09 -12.73
N ARG A 56 -11.17 -30.48 -13.69
CA ARG A 56 -12.17 -31.15 -14.55
C ARG A 56 -11.72 -31.05 -16.00
N LYS A 57 -11.38 -32.20 -16.60
CA LYS A 57 -11.29 -32.39 -18.05
C LYS A 57 -12.70 -32.56 -18.61
N ALA A 58 -13.05 -31.80 -19.65
CA ALA A 58 -14.16 -32.06 -20.58
C ALA A 58 -13.90 -31.25 -21.88
N PRO A 59 -14.48 -31.65 -23.03
CA PRO A 59 -13.75 -32.24 -24.13
C PRO A 59 -13.30 -31.23 -25.20
N GLY A 60 -12.26 -31.61 -25.93
CA GLY A 60 -11.73 -30.86 -27.06
C GLY A 60 -12.80 -30.65 -28.14
N ARG A 61 -13.10 -29.38 -28.39
CA ARG A 61 -13.88 -28.95 -29.55
C ARG A 61 -12.88 -28.61 -30.65
N SER A 62 -12.74 -29.54 -31.58
CA SER A 62 -11.94 -29.37 -32.80
C SER A 62 -12.58 -28.28 -33.64
N PHE A 63 -11.94 -27.12 -33.77
CA PHE A 63 -12.32 -26.12 -34.76
C PHE A 63 -11.62 -26.48 -36.07
N SER A 64 -12.29 -27.30 -36.87
CA SER A 64 -11.95 -27.47 -38.28
C SER A 64 -12.58 -26.32 -39.05
N THR A 65 -11.77 -25.33 -39.45
CA THR A 65 -12.23 -24.27 -40.33
C THR A 65 -11.94 -24.69 -41.77
N THR A 66 -12.95 -25.23 -42.43
CA THR A 66 -12.96 -25.40 -43.89
C THR A 66 -13.02 -24.01 -44.54
N LEU A 67 -11.98 -23.63 -45.26
CA LEU A 67 -11.95 -22.39 -46.07
C LEU A 67 -12.69 -22.65 -47.39
N THR A 68 -13.96 -22.27 -47.49
CA THR A 68 -14.65 -22.09 -48.77
C THR A 68 -14.42 -20.67 -49.26
N MET A 69 -13.63 -20.53 -50.33
CA MET A 69 -13.44 -19.27 -51.04
C MET A 69 -14.71 -18.95 -51.82
N SER A 70 -15.49 -17.98 -51.35
CA SER A 70 -16.52 -17.31 -52.12
C SER A 70 -16.24 -15.82 -52.09
N GLY A 71 -15.84 -15.28 -53.25
CA GLY A 71 -15.59 -13.86 -53.44
C GLY A 71 -16.84 -13.01 -53.21
N GLY A 72 -16.62 -11.80 -52.70
CA GLY A 72 -17.66 -10.80 -52.54
C GLY A 72 -17.21 -9.62 -51.68
N ALA A 73 -16.92 -8.51 -52.36
CA ALA A 73 -16.88 -7.12 -51.89
C ALA A 73 -15.76 -6.71 -50.90
N ASP A 74 -14.89 -5.86 -51.42
CA ASP A 74 -13.80 -5.15 -50.76
C ASP A 74 -14.22 -4.40 -49.50
N SER A 75 -13.76 -4.91 -48.36
CA SER A 75 -13.26 -4.07 -47.27
C SER A 75 -11.86 -4.59 -46.96
N PRO A 76 -10.78 -3.80 -47.06
CA PRO A 76 -9.45 -4.30 -46.76
C PRO A 76 -9.45 -4.65 -45.27
N SER A 77 -9.40 -5.94 -44.95
CA SER A 77 -9.09 -6.35 -43.58
C SER A 77 -7.73 -5.72 -43.24
N PRO A 78 -7.62 -5.01 -42.09
CA PRO A 78 -6.35 -4.42 -41.72
C PRO A 78 -5.32 -5.56 -41.67
N SER A 79 -4.21 -5.38 -42.39
CA SER A 79 -3.17 -6.42 -42.43
C SER A 79 -2.75 -6.76 -41.00
N LEU A 80 -2.41 -8.04 -40.76
CA LEU A 80 -2.06 -8.50 -39.42
C LEU A 80 -0.96 -7.64 -38.79
N ASP A 81 0.00 -7.17 -39.59
CA ASP A 81 1.06 -6.26 -39.15
C ASP A 81 0.49 -4.95 -38.58
N LYS A 82 -0.53 -4.36 -39.22
CA LYS A 82 -1.19 -3.14 -38.72
C LYS A 82 -1.90 -3.40 -37.39
N GLN A 83 -2.51 -4.58 -37.21
CA GLN A 83 -3.16 -4.96 -35.95
C GLN A 83 -2.14 -5.14 -34.83
N PHE A 84 -0.99 -5.76 -35.11
CA PHE A 84 0.08 -5.90 -34.12
C PHE A 84 0.68 -4.56 -33.72
N GLU A 85 0.88 -3.64 -34.66
CA GLU A 85 1.35 -2.29 -34.36
C GLU A 85 0.34 -1.50 -33.52
N GLU A 86 -0.96 -1.58 -33.83
CA GLU A 86 -2.00 -0.94 -33.02
C GLU A 86 -2.03 -1.50 -31.58
N LEU A 87 -1.92 -2.83 -31.44
CA LEU A 87 -1.84 -3.48 -30.12
C LEU A 87 -0.58 -3.05 -29.36
N ARG A 88 0.55 -2.95 -30.05
CA ARG A 88 1.82 -2.49 -29.46
C ARG A 88 1.67 -1.07 -28.90
N LEU A 89 1.11 -0.14 -29.67
CA LEU A 89 0.89 1.24 -29.24
C LEU A 89 -0.05 1.31 -28.03
N LYS A 90 -1.14 0.53 -28.03
CA LYS A 90 -2.06 0.44 -26.88
C LYS A 90 -1.38 -0.07 -25.60
N LEU A 91 -0.48 -1.05 -25.73
CA LEU A 91 0.28 -1.58 -24.59
C LEU A 91 1.31 -0.58 -24.07
N GLU A 92 1.99 0.13 -24.97
CA GLU A 92 2.97 1.16 -24.61
C GLU A 92 2.30 2.32 -23.85
N GLU A 93 1.17 2.82 -24.33
CA GLU A 93 0.43 3.89 -23.65
C GLU A 93 -0.10 3.42 -22.27
N SER A 94 -0.65 2.20 -22.20
CA SER A 94 -1.06 1.62 -20.92
C SER A 94 0.12 1.43 -19.96
N GLY A 95 1.32 1.15 -20.48
CA GLY A 95 2.54 1.03 -19.68
C GLY A 95 2.99 2.38 -19.13
N ARG A 96 3.02 3.40 -19.99
CA ARG A 96 3.34 4.79 -19.62
C ARG A 96 2.40 5.32 -18.54
N LEU A 97 1.11 5.03 -18.66
CA LEU A 97 0.11 5.42 -17.67
C LEU A 97 0.36 4.77 -16.30
N ARG A 98 0.65 3.46 -16.26
CA ARG A 98 1.00 2.79 -14.99
C ARG A 98 2.26 3.38 -14.36
N GLU A 99 3.23 3.79 -15.16
CA GLU A 99 4.44 4.43 -14.63
C GLU A 99 4.16 5.79 -14.01
N LYS A 100 3.35 6.63 -14.66
CA LYS A 100 2.86 7.89 -14.07
C LYS A 100 2.14 7.66 -12.74
N ILE A 101 1.24 6.68 -12.70
CA ILE A 101 0.48 6.33 -11.49
C ILE A 101 1.43 5.90 -10.38
N ARG A 102 2.37 4.99 -10.65
CA ARG A 102 3.34 4.52 -9.65
C ARG A 102 4.21 5.64 -9.10
N ALA A 103 4.62 6.59 -9.93
CA ALA A 103 5.37 7.75 -9.47
C ALA A 103 4.59 8.54 -8.40
N VAL A 104 3.31 8.82 -8.64
CA VAL A 104 2.45 9.52 -7.65
C VAL A 104 2.19 8.64 -6.43
N VAL A 105 1.98 7.34 -6.60
CA VAL A 105 1.77 6.41 -5.48
C VAL A 105 2.99 6.33 -4.57
N LEU A 106 4.21 6.37 -5.11
CA LEU A 106 5.43 6.41 -4.29
C LEU A 106 5.54 7.70 -3.46
N GLU A 107 5.07 8.82 -4.01
CA GLU A 107 4.97 10.08 -3.26
C GLU A 107 3.91 9.94 -2.14
N ILE A 108 2.75 9.34 -2.43
CA ILE A 108 1.70 9.06 -1.44
C ILE A 108 2.23 8.18 -0.32
N GLU A 109 2.88 7.06 -0.64
CA GLU A 109 3.47 6.13 0.33
C GLU A 109 4.50 6.86 1.23
N SER A 110 5.33 7.72 0.64
CA SER A 110 6.31 8.52 1.38
C SER A 110 5.65 9.48 2.37
N THR A 111 4.67 10.25 1.93
CA THR A 111 3.90 11.17 2.79
C THR A 111 3.12 10.40 3.86
N THR A 112 2.58 9.23 3.51
CA THR A 112 1.85 8.35 4.44
C THR A 112 2.75 7.83 5.55
N ARG A 113 3.99 7.43 5.25
CA ARG A 113 4.98 7.05 6.27
C ARG A 113 5.33 8.20 7.22
N LEU A 114 5.47 9.42 6.69
CA LEU A 114 5.70 10.61 7.51
C LEU A 114 4.51 10.87 8.45
N LEU A 115 3.28 10.83 7.91
CA LEU A 115 2.04 10.97 8.66
C LEU A 115 1.96 9.93 9.81
N HIS A 116 2.18 8.66 9.48
CA HIS A 116 2.15 7.55 10.45
C HIS A 116 3.19 7.75 11.56
N SER A 117 4.44 8.03 11.20
CA SER A 117 5.51 8.28 12.19
C SER A 117 5.21 9.48 13.10
N GLY A 118 4.56 10.52 12.56
CA GLY A 118 4.10 11.68 13.32
C GLY A 118 3.02 11.30 14.32
N LEU A 119 1.98 10.56 13.90
CA LEU A 119 0.89 10.13 14.78
C LEU A 119 1.37 9.19 15.89
N LEU A 120 2.40 8.37 15.66
CA LEU A 120 2.99 7.53 16.70
C LEU A 120 3.60 8.33 17.87
N LEU A 121 3.88 9.62 17.70
CA LEU A 121 4.36 10.48 18.79
C LEU A 121 3.32 10.69 19.91
N VAL A 122 2.03 10.45 19.64
CA VAL A 122 0.98 10.46 20.67
C VAL A 122 1.31 9.47 21.80
N HIS A 123 2.02 8.39 21.48
CA HIS A 123 2.44 7.40 22.45
C HIS A 123 3.60 7.88 23.35
N GLN A 124 4.41 8.84 22.89
CA GLN A 124 5.60 9.34 23.57
C GLN A 124 5.32 10.48 24.56
N SER A 125 4.09 10.62 25.05
CA SER A 125 3.67 11.67 26.02
C SER A 125 3.67 13.10 25.47
N ARG A 126 3.69 13.28 24.13
CA ARG A 126 3.44 14.59 23.54
C ARG A 126 1.96 14.98 23.64
N PRO A 127 1.64 16.27 23.79
CA PRO A 127 0.26 16.73 23.75
C PRO A 127 -0.34 16.45 22.37
N VAL A 128 -1.52 15.83 22.34
CA VAL A 128 -2.25 15.46 21.13
C VAL A 128 -2.40 16.62 20.14
N PRO A 129 -2.73 17.87 20.57
CA PRO A 129 -2.84 19.00 19.65
C PRO A 129 -1.56 19.29 18.85
N GLU A 130 -0.36 19.20 19.46
CA GLU A 130 0.90 19.47 18.76
C GLU A 130 1.18 18.41 17.68
N VAL A 131 0.83 17.15 17.96
CA VAL A 131 1.01 16.04 17.01
C VAL A 131 0.05 16.19 15.83
N LEU A 132 -1.21 16.55 16.10
CA LEU A 132 -2.24 16.74 15.08
C LEU A 132 -1.92 17.89 14.13
N GLU A 133 -1.40 19.02 14.62
CA GLU A 133 -1.02 20.15 13.74
C GLU A 133 0.02 19.74 12.69
N LYS A 134 1.02 18.94 13.07
CA LYS A 134 2.01 18.39 12.12
C LYS A 134 1.39 17.38 11.16
N ALA A 135 0.45 16.56 11.64
CA ALA A 135 -0.27 15.58 10.83
C ALA A 135 -1.15 16.26 9.76
N LYS A 136 -1.86 17.34 10.11
CA LYS A 136 -2.71 18.12 9.19
C LYS A 136 -1.92 18.66 7.99
N ALA A 137 -0.68 19.08 8.20
CA ALA A 137 0.18 19.51 7.10
C ALA A 137 0.42 18.38 6.07
N GLN A 138 0.65 17.15 6.54
CA GLN A 138 0.81 15.99 5.67
C GLN A 138 -0.50 15.62 4.95
N VAL A 139 -1.65 15.79 5.59
CA VAL A 139 -2.97 15.61 4.95
C VAL A 139 -3.17 16.59 3.79
N GLY A 140 -2.72 17.84 3.94
CA GLY A 140 -2.72 18.82 2.85
C GLY A 140 -1.89 18.37 1.65
N VAL A 141 -0.72 17.78 1.89
CA VAL A 141 0.13 17.20 0.82
C VAL A 141 -0.56 16.01 0.16
N LEU A 142 -1.13 15.08 0.94
CA LEU A 142 -1.88 13.94 0.43
C LEU A 142 -3.02 14.38 -0.48
N LYS A 143 -3.79 15.41 -0.08
CA LYS A 143 -4.85 15.98 -0.92
C LYS A 143 -4.32 16.44 -2.29
N GLY A 144 -3.17 17.11 -2.33
CA GLY A 144 -2.52 17.48 -3.59
C GLY A 144 -2.13 16.28 -4.46
N LEU A 145 -1.60 15.22 -3.83
CA LEU A 145 -1.20 14.00 -4.53
C LEU A 145 -2.39 13.22 -5.09
N TYR A 146 -3.49 13.10 -4.33
CA TYR A 146 -4.72 12.48 -4.81
C TYR A 146 -5.37 13.27 -5.95
N ASN A 147 -5.31 14.60 -5.93
CA ASN A 147 -5.77 15.41 -7.06
C ASN A 147 -4.94 15.14 -8.32
N ARG A 148 -3.60 15.09 -8.19
CA ARG A 148 -2.72 14.74 -9.31
C ARG A 148 -2.98 13.32 -9.82
N LEU A 149 -3.27 12.37 -8.93
CA LEU A 149 -3.67 11.02 -9.31
C LEU A 149 -5.02 11.04 -10.07
N ALA A 150 -5.98 11.84 -9.63
CA ALA A 150 -7.26 12.01 -10.32
C ALA A 150 -7.05 12.57 -11.73
N GLU A 151 -6.21 13.58 -11.91
CA GLU A 151 -5.87 14.16 -13.23
C GLU A 151 -5.32 13.10 -14.19
N ILE A 152 -4.43 12.21 -13.71
CA ILE A 152 -3.88 11.12 -14.52
C ILE A 152 -4.99 10.14 -14.96
N ILE A 153 -5.95 9.85 -14.08
CA ILE A 153 -7.06 8.93 -14.41
C ILE A 153 -8.08 9.58 -15.36
N LEU A 154 -8.28 10.89 -15.27
CA LEU A 154 -9.12 11.65 -16.20
C LEU A 154 -8.57 11.64 -17.64
N GLU A 155 -7.26 11.41 -17.84
CA GLU A 155 -6.70 11.17 -19.18
C GLU A 155 -7.30 9.90 -19.84
N CYS A 156 -7.92 8.99 -19.06
CA CYS A 156 -8.42 7.69 -19.51
C CYS A 156 -9.80 7.36 -18.88
N PRO A 157 -10.89 7.99 -19.38
CA PRO A 157 -12.22 7.83 -18.81
C PRO A 157 -12.69 6.36 -18.84
N GLY A 158 -13.38 5.93 -17.79
CA GLY A 158 -13.92 4.57 -17.66
C GLY A 158 -12.90 3.47 -17.33
N GLN A 159 -11.62 3.80 -17.11
CA GLN A 159 -10.57 2.84 -16.75
C GLN A 159 -10.17 2.88 -15.27
N TYR A 160 -10.94 3.55 -14.40
CA TYR A 160 -10.66 3.67 -12.96
C TYR A 160 -10.29 2.32 -12.32
N TYR A 161 -11.18 1.33 -12.39
CA TYR A 161 -10.99 0.02 -11.75
C TYR A 161 -9.88 -0.83 -12.39
N ARG A 162 -9.47 -0.53 -13.63
CA ARG A 162 -8.34 -1.22 -14.29
C ARG A 162 -7.01 -0.90 -13.61
N TYR A 163 -6.88 0.30 -13.08
CA TYR A 163 -5.66 0.80 -12.45
C TYR A 163 -5.78 0.95 -10.93
N HIS A 164 -7.00 0.92 -10.37
CA HIS A 164 -7.28 1.08 -8.93
C HIS A 164 -6.37 0.26 -8.01
N GLY A 165 -6.06 -0.98 -8.39
CA GLY A 165 -5.15 -1.83 -7.63
C GLY A 165 -3.73 -1.26 -7.42
N ASP A 166 -3.29 -0.31 -8.25
CA ASP A 166 -1.96 0.31 -8.15
C ASP A 166 -1.85 1.29 -6.95
N TRP A 167 -2.97 1.85 -6.45
CA TRP A 167 -2.98 2.78 -5.29
C TRP A 167 -3.88 2.33 -4.13
N ARG A 168 -4.60 1.23 -4.31
CA ARG A 168 -5.57 0.69 -3.35
C ARG A 168 -4.98 0.52 -1.94
N SER A 169 -3.83 -0.13 -1.82
CA SER A 169 -3.20 -0.40 -0.51
C SER A 169 -2.84 0.88 0.23
N GLU A 170 -2.28 1.86 -0.48
CA GLU A 170 -1.91 3.14 0.10
C GLU A 170 -3.15 3.92 0.54
N THR A 171 -4.23 3.86 -0.23
CA THR A 171 -5.50 4.50 0.12
C THR A 171 -6.08 3.94 1.42
N GLN A 172 -6.07 2.62 1.59
CA GLN A 172 -6.53 1.97 2.82
C GLN A 172 -5.70 2.41 4.04
N ILE A 173 -4.38 2.52 3.89
CA ILE A 173 -3.50 3.00 4.96
C ILE A 173 -3.78 4.48 5.26
N VAL A 174 -3.91 5.32 4.23
CA VAL A 174 -4.24 6.75 4.40
C VAL A 174 -5.56 6.91 5.14
N VAL A 175 -6.61 6.17 4.77
CA VAL A 175 -7.90 6.21 5.46
C VAL A 175 -7.76 5.78 6.93
N SER A 176 -6.99 4.73 7.21
CA SER A 176 -6.70 4.30 8.58
C SER A 176 -6.10 5.44 9.42
N LEU A 177 -5.10 6.15 8.87
CA LEU A 177 -4.45 7.27 9.56
C LEU A 177 -5.37 8.48 9.70
N LEU A 178 -6.18 8.79 8.69
CA LEU A 178 -7.18 9.88 8.75
C LEU A 178 -8.24 9.59 9.81
N THR A 179 -8.69 8.33 9.91
CA THR A 179 -9.66 7.88 10.91
C THR A 179 -9.07 8.02 12.30
N LEU A 180 -7.82 7.57 12.51
CA LEU A 180 -7.12 7.74 13.78
C LEU A 180 -6.98 9.22 14.16
N MET A 181 -6.57 10.07 13.21
CA MET A 181 -6.42 11.50 13.43
C MET A 181 -7.76 12.15 13.83
N HIS A 182 -8.85 11.82 13.13
CA HIS A 182 -10.18 12.34 13.46
C HIS A 182 -10.67 11.85 14.81
N TRP A 183 -10.47 10.58 15.14
CA TRP A 183 -10.83 10.02 16.44
C TRP A 183 -10.09 10.73 17.59
N LEU A 184 -8.81 11.04 17.42
CA LEU A 184 -8.02 11.78 18.41
C LEU A 184 -8.49 13.23 18.59
N GLU A 185 -9.13 13.82 17.57
CA GLU A 185 -9.68 15.19 17.59
C GLU A 185 -11.07 15.24 18.21
N THR A 186 -11.99 14.38 17.78
CA THR A 186 -13.43 14.48 18.06
C THR A 186 -13.94 13.37 18.98
N GLY A 187 -13.26 12.22 19.03
CA GLY A 187 -13.75 11.01 19.67
C GLY A 187 -14.93 10.36 18.94
N ASN A 188 -15.14 10.68 17.67
CA ASN A 188 -16.16 10.09 16.80
C ASN A 188 -15.51 9.37 15.60
N LEU A 189 -16.24 8.41 15.01
CA LEU A 189 -15.81 7.73 13.79
C LEU A 189 -15.86 8.70 12.59
N LEU A 190 -14.80 8.73 11.79
CA LEU A 190 -14.73 9.51 10.56
C LEU A 190 -15.69 8.93 9.52
N MET A 191 -16.63 9.72 9.02
CA MET A 191 -17.58 9.24 7.99
C MET A 191 -16.92 9.19 6.59
N HIS A 192 -17.42 8.32 5.71
CA HIS A 192 -16.90 8.17 4.34
C HIS A 192 -16.86 9.51 3.57
N THR A 193 -17.92 10.31 3.67
CA THR A 193 -18.02 11.63 3.02
C THR A 193 -16.99 12.62 3.54
N GLU A 194 -16.70 12.60 4.84
CA GLU A 194 -15.70 13.46 5.48
C GLU A 194 -14.27 13.03 5.10
N ALA A 195 -14.02 11.72 4.99
CA ALA A 195 -12.75 11.18 4.50
C ALA A 195 -12.50 11.63 3.04
N GLN A 196 -13.54 11.57 2.21
CA GLN A 196 -13.50 12.02 0.83
C GLN A 196 -13.17 13.52 0.73
N GLU A 197 -13.80 14.36 1.56
CA GLU A 197 -13.55 15.79 1.62
C GLU A 197 -12.11 16.12 2.06
N LYS A 198 -11.62 15.42 3.10
CA LYS A 198 -10.25 15.57 3.61
C LYS A 198 -9.20 15.26 2.54
N LEU A 199 -9.46 14.28 1.68
CA LEU A 199 -8.59 13.93 0.55
C LEU A 199 -8.85 14.74 -0.72
N GLY A 200 -9.90 15.57 -0.77
CA GLY A 200 -10.25 16.34 -1.96
C GLY A 200 -10.92 15.53 -3.08
N LEU A 201 -11.45 14.35 -2.77
CA LEU A 201 -11.96 13.37 -3.73
C LEU A 201 -13.45 13.60 -4.08
N ASN A 202 -13.91 14.86 -4.14
CA ASN A 202 -15.33 15.20 -4.29
C ASN A 202 -15.84 15.14 -5.75
N SER A 203 -15.07 14.53 -6.65
CA SER A 203 -15.37 14.46 -8.08
C SER A 203 -16.20 13.22 -8.42
N LEU A 204 -17.16 13.36 -9.33
CA LEU A 204 -18.03 12.27 -9.80
C LEU A 204 -17.25 11.09 -10.43
N GLU A 205 -16.07 11.34 -10.98
CA GLU A 205 -15.29 10.37 -11.75
C GLU A 205 -14.13 9.73 -10.96
N PHE A 206 -13.68 10.38 -9.88
CA PHE A 206 -12.58 9.89 -9.04
C PHE A 206 -12.94 10.12 -7.57
N GLY A 207 -13.44 9.04 -6.95
CA GLY A 207 -13.91 9.04 -5.56
C GLY A 207 -13.16 8.01 -4.70
N LEU A 208 -13.43 8.09 -3.39
CA LEU A 208 -12.96 7.11 -2.42
C LEU A 208 -13.88 5.88 -2.48
N ASP A 209 -13.33 4.71 -2.82
CA ASP A 209 -14.10 3.47 -2.81
C ASP A 209 -14.57 3.12 -1.39
N ILE A 210 -15.81 2.65 -1.26
CA ILE A 210 -16.40 2.26 0.02
C ILE A 210 -15.64 1.08 0.62
N GLU A 211 -15.17 0.14 -0.19
CA GLU A 211 -14.38 -1.00 0.29
C GLU A 211 -13.07 -0.54 0.94
N ASP A 212 -12.38 0.40 0.30
CA ASP A 212 -11.10 0.90 0.80
C ASP A 212 -11.29 1.73 2.07
N TYR A 213 -12.40 2.47 2.16
CA TYR A 213 -12.78 3.15 3.38
C TYR A 213 -13.01 2.16 4.53
N LEU A 214 -13.84 1.14 4.32
CA LEU A 214 -14.16 0.16 5.36
C LEU A 214 -12.91 -0.62 5.80
N ILE A 215 -12.05 -1.01 4.87
CA ILE A 215 -10.78 -1.69 5.17
C ILE A 215 -9.85 -0.77 5.97
N GLY A 216 -9.76 0.52 5.59
CA GLY A 216 -8.97 1.50 6.31
C GLY A 216 -9.44 1.70 7.75
N VAL A 217 -10.75 1.80 7.98
CA VAL A 217 -11.33 1.87 9.33
C VAL A 217 -10.98 0.62 10.15
N CYS A 218 -11.02 -0.57 9.54
CA CYS A 218 -10.62 -1.82 10.22
C CYS A 218 -9.13 -1.84 10.59
N PHE A 219 -8.25 -1.31 9.73
CA PHE A 219 -6.83 -1.22 10.03
C PHE A 219 -6.53 -0.29 11.21
N MET A 220 -7.30 0.79 11.35
CA MET A 220 -7.16 1.71 12.49
C MET A 220 -7.39 0.98 13.83
N SER A 221 -8.39 0.10 13.89
CA SER A 221 -8.69 -0.69 15.10
C SER A 221 -7.50 -1.54 15.54
N ASN A 222 -6.78 -2.13 14.59
CA ASN A 222 -5.59 -2.94 14.89
C ASN A 222 -4.44 -2.11 15.48
N GLU A 223 -4.26 -0.87 15.01
CA GLU A 223 -3.23 0.04 15.51
C GLU A 223 -3.57 0.55 16.92
N MET A 224 -4.86 0.78 17.21
CA MET A 224 -5.33 1.17 18.55
C MET A 224 -5.11 0.09 19.62
N VAL A 225 -5.33 -1.19 19.30
CA VAL A 225 -5.04 -2.32 20.22
C VAL A 225 -3.54 -2.41 20.50
N ARG A 226 -2.71 -2.26 19.46
CA ARG A 226 -1.26 -2.27 19.62
C ARG A 226 -0.76 -1.11 20.48
N ALA A 227 -1.34 0.08 20.30
CA ALA A 227 -1.04 1.26 21.11
C ALA A 227 -1.36 1.03 22.60
N VAL A 228 -2.52 0.46 22.91
CA VAL A 228 -2.97 0.14 24.27
C VAL A 228 -2.01 -0.81 24.98
N PHE A 229 -1.60 -1.88 24.29
CA PHE A 229 -0.68 -2.86 24.87
C PHE A 229 0.73 -2.26 25.08
N ARG A 230 1.20 -1.42 24.15
CA ARG A 230 2.54 -0.83 24.21
C ARG A 230 2.65 0.30 25.22
N PHE A 231 1.56 1.04 25.46
CA PHE A 231 1.53 2.18 26.37
C PHE A 231 0.23 2.17 27.19
N PRO A 232 0.21 1.50 28.35
CA PRO A 232 -0.96 1.46 29.23
C PRO A 232 -1.13 2.81 29.93
N LYS A 233 -1.57 3.82 29.17
CA LYS A 233 -2.13 5.06 29.70
C LYS A 233 -3.64 4.87 29.75
N GLY A 234 -4.24 4.99 30.94
CA GLY A 234 -5.67 4.74 31.15
C GLY A 234 -6.60 5.48 30.16
N TYR A 235 -6.17 6.65 29.68
CA TYR A 235 -6.90 7.41 28.65
C TYR A 235 -6.91 6.73 27.27
N LEU A 236 -5.78 6.15 26.83
CA LEU A 236 -5.69 5.44 25.55
C LEU A 236 -6.44 4.11 25.58
N THR A 237 -6.45 3.42 26.73
CA THR A 237 -7.21 2.17 26.88
C THR A 237 -8.72 2.42 26.83
N LEU A 238 -9.21 3.47 27.50
CA LEU A 238 -10.62 3.86 27.48
C LEU A 238 -11.08 4.30 26.09
N THR A 239 -10.26 5.09 25.39
CA THR A 239 -10.60 5.57 24.04
C THR A 239 -10.60 4.43 23.02
N SER A 240 -9.66 3.49 23.07
CA SER A 240 -9.68 2.32 22.19
C SER A 240 -10.87 1.39 22.44
N CYS A 241 -11.23 1.14 23.70
CA CYS A 241 -12.41 0.33 24.02
C CYS A 241 -13.69 1.00 23.52
N LYS A 242 -13.83 2.31 23.72
CA LYS A 242 -14.99 3.06 23.25
C LYS A 242 -15.10 3.09 21.73
N PHE A 243 -13.98 3.10 21.00
CA PHE A 243 -14.00 2.98 19.54
C PHE A 243 -14.54 1.63 19.08
N MET A 244 -14.11 0.53 19.71
CA MET A 244 -14.53 -0.83 19.32
C MET A 244 -16.01 -1.13 19.61
N GLU A 245 -16.66 -0.35 20.47
CA GLU A 245 -18.08 -0.49 20.78
C GLU A 245 -19.00 0.19 19.75
N ILE A 246 -18.46 1.05 18.88
CA ILE A 246 -19.18 1.76 17.81
C ILE A 246 -19.15 0.92 16.52
#